data_AF-A0A8A1MJT3-F1
#
_entry.id   AF-A0A8A1MJT3-F1
#
_cell.length_a   1.000
_cell.length_b   1.000
_cell.length_c   1.000
_cell.angle_alpha   90.00
_cell.angle_beta   90.00
_cell.angle_gamma   90.00
#
_symmetry.space_group_name_H-M   'P 1'
#
loop_
_entity.id
_entity.type
_entity.pdbx_description
1 polymer ?
#
loop_
_entity_poly.entity_id
_entity_poly.type
_entity_poly.pdbx_seq_one_letter_code
_entity_poly.pdbx_strand_id
1 'polypeptide(L)'
;MKNWGMAINRVVADSLIGRRFRLENSGHRHERKGSRFLTEVRAGLTTFFAMAYIISVNSNILTQSGGTCICSDQENPTCAGNTEYELCLNALRRDFITGTAAIAALSSFCMGLFANMPIALAPGMGLNAYFTYNVVGFRGTGPVPYRLALTAVFIEGFVFVGLSVCGMRQWLARAIPRSIKLASGAGIGLYLSLIGLTYSAGIGAITGDQATPLSLAGCVESEMIDGVCPSGAKMRNPTFWVGLFCGGVFTCLLLMYRVKGAIIAGILLVSIISWPRPTNVTFFPHNPQGDDSFDFFKKVVTFHPIRKTLAAQDWNLGSAGGQFGLAFITFLTSKDQPSPIWWMHLASPLVPSSACPP
;
A
#
# COMPACT_ATOMS: atom_id res chain seq x y z
N MET A 1 -25.85 28.52 -9.11
CA MET A 1 -24.89 27.39 -9.22
C MET A 1 -25.45 26.01 -8.81
N LYS A 2 -26.56 25.88 -8.05
CA LYS A 2 -27.12 24.54 -7.65
C LYS A 2 -27.71 23.69 -8.80
N ASN A 3 -28.11 24.28 -9.93
CA ASN A 3 -28.85 23.58 -10.99
C ASN A 3 -27.97 22.67 -11.88
N TRP A 4 -26.69 23.00 -12.05
CA TRP A 4 -25.82 22.29 -12.99
C TRP A 4 -25.53 20.84 -12.54
N GLY A 5 -25.29 20.64 -11.24
CA GLY A 5 -25.05 19.30 -10.69
C GLY A 5 -26.28 18.40 -10.77
N MET A 6 -27.48 18.94 -10.59
CA MET A 6 -28.73 18.18 -10.76
C MET A 6 -28.99 17.84 -12.23
N ALA A 7 -28.70 18.76 -13.16
CA ALA A 7 -28.82 18.51 -14.59
C ALA A 7 -27.90 17.38 -15.07
N ILE A 8 -26.61 17.41 -14.68
CA ILE A 8 -25.66 16.32 -15.01
C ILE A 8 -26.14 14.99 -14.44
N ASN A 9 -26.53 14.97 -13.17
CA ASN A 9 -26.99 13.73 -12.53
C ASN A 9 -28.19 13.12 -13.26
N ARG A 10 -29.14 13.96 -13.73
CA ARG A 10 -30.32 13.49 -14.47
C ARG A 10 -29.96 12.99 -15.87
N VAL A 11 -29.14 13.74 -16.62
CA VAL A 11 -28.67 13.34 -17.95
C VAL A 11 -27.92 12.01 -17.91
N VAL A 12 -27.05 11.82 -16.91
CA VAL A 12 -26.31 10.56 -16.74
C VAL A 12 -27.23 9.43 -16.26
N ALA A 13 -28.19 9.71 -15.37
CA ALA A 13 -29.16 8.70 -14.93
C ALA A 13 -30.03 8.17 -16.07
N ASP A 14 -30.46 9.05 -16.99
CA ASP A 14 -31.28 8.69 -18.15
C ASP A 14 -30.50 7.92 -19.24
N SER A 15 -29.16 7.91 -19.16
CA SER A 15 -28.28 7.24 -20.12
C SER A 15 -28.18 5.71 -19.90
N LEU A 16 -27.64 4.99 -20.90
CA LEU A 16 -27.31 3.57 -20.78
C LEU A 16 -26.35 3.28 -19.63
N ILE A 17 -25.46 4.22 -19.31
CA ILE A 17 -24.53 4.14 -18.20
C ILE A 17 -25.30 4.17 -16.87
N GLY A 18 -26.27 5.07 -16.74
CA GLY A 18 -27.12 5.17 -15.55
C GLY A 18 -27.93 3.90 -15.30
N ARG A 19 -28.48 3.30 -16.36
CA ARG A 19 -29.17 2.00 -16.27
C ARG A 19 -28.25 0.84 -15.92
N ARG A 20 -27.03 0.80 -16.50
CA ARG A 20 -26.03 -0.24 -16.22
C ARG A 20 -25.56 -0.19 -14.76
N PHE A 21 -25.23 0.99 -14.25
CA PHE A 21 -24.74 1.18 -12.88
C PHE A 21 -25.85 1.35 -11.82
N ARG A 22 -27.13 1.24 -12.23
CA ARG A 22 -28.30 1.29 -11.33
C ARG A 22 -28.38 2.60 -10.54
N LEU A 23 -28.07 3.72 -11.18
CA LEU A 23 -28.10 5.06 -10.55
C LEU A 23 -29.53 5.46 -10.17
N GLU A 24 -29.65 6.36 -9.20
CA GLU A 24 -30.92 6.96 -8.76
C GLU A 24 -31.63 7.63 -9.95
N ASN A 25 -32.92 7.33 -10.17
CA ASN A 25 -33.74 7.81 -11.30
C ASN A 25 -33.41 7.22 -12.68
N SER A 26 -32.61 6.13 -12.76
CA SER A 26 -32.30 5.48 -14.04
C SER A 26 -33.44 4.64 -14.64
N GLY A 27 -34.54 4.47 -13.91
CA GLY A 27 -35.68 3.63 -14.32
C GLY A 27 -35.40 2.12 -14.25
N HIS A 28 -34.31 1.70 -13.60
CA HIS A 28 -33.94 0.29 -13.43
C HIS A 28 -34.66 -0.34 -12.22
N ARG A 29 -35.16 -1.59 -12.34
CA ARG A 29 -35.94 -2.29 -11.29
C ARG A 29 -35.24 -2.41 -9.93
N HIS A 30 -33.91 -2.39 -9.93
CA HIS A 30 -33.04 -2.43 -8.74
C HIS A 30 -32.20 -1.17 -8.60
N GLU A 31 -32.82 0.02 -8.67
CA GLU A 31 -32.12 1.29 -8.46
C GLU A 31 -31.51 1.40 -7.05
N ARG A 32 -30.34 2.03 -6.96
CA ARG A 32 -29.68 2.34 -5.68
C ARG A 32 -30.03 3.76 -5.25
N LYS A 33 -30.89 3.91 -4.24
CA LYS A 33 -31.28 5.22 -3.70
C LYS A 33 -30.04 5.94 -3.13
N GLY A 34 -29.82 7.20 -3.54
CA GLY A 34 -28.68 8.02 -3.12
C GLY A 34 -27.42 7.89 -3.99
N SER A 35 -27.38 6.96 -4.95
CA SER A 35 -26.27 6.78 -5.90
C SER A 35 -26.44 7.71 -7.10
N ARG A 36 -25.92 8.95 -6.98
CA ARG A 36 -25.90 9.95 -8.06
C ARG A 36 -24.51 10.02 -8.66
N PHE A 37 -24.41 10.33 -9.95
CA PHE A 37 -23.12 10.40 -10.66
C PHE A 37 -22.06 11.24 -9.93
N LEU A 38 -22.39 12.48 -9.55
CA LEU A 38 -21.44 13.34 -8.83
C LEU A 38 -21.13 12.84 -7.41
N THR A 39 -22.06 12.15 -6.76
CA THR A 39 -21.83 11.54 -5.44
C THR A 39 -20.86 10.38 -5.56
N GLU A 40 -21.02 9.53 -6.58
CA GLU A 40 -20.14 8.40 -6.87
C GLU A 40 -18.75 8.87 -7.31
N VAL A 41 -18.65 9.90 -8.14
CA VAL A 41 -17.34 10.50 -8.52
C VAL A 41 -16.62 11.03 -7.28
N ARG A 42 -17.33 11.72 -6.38
CA ARG A 42 -16.75 12.20 -5.14
C ARG A 42 -16.34 11.06 -4.21
N ALA A 43 -17.16 10.02 -4.10
CA ALA A 43 -16.85 8.83 -3.32
C ALA A 43 -15.60 8.12 -3.87
N GLY A 44 -15.53 7.91 -5.19
CA GLY A 44 -14.36 7.35 -5.87
C GLY A 44 -13.10 8.18 -5.66
N LEU A 45 -13.19 9.52 -5.74
CA LEU A 45 -12.07 10.41 -5.45
C LEU A 45 -11.59 10.28 -4.00
N THR A 46 -12.51 10.22 -3.02
CA THR A 46 -12.14 10.00 -1.62
C THR A 46 -11.49 8.64 -1.39
N THR A 47 -11.99 7.60 -2.05
CA THR A 47 -11.41 6.25 -2.01
C THR A 47 -10.02 6.22 -2.64
N PHE A 48 -9.81 6.91 -3.76
CA PHE A 48 -8.51 7.03 -4.40
C PHE A 48 -7.47 7.62 -3.44
N PHE A 49 -7.78 8.76 -2.80
CA PHE A 49 -6.86 9.36 -1.82
C PHE A 49 -6.63 8.46 -0.60
N ALA A 50 -7.66 7.74 -0.14
CA ALA A 50 -7.53 6.78 0.95
C ALA A 50 -6.65 5.58 0.59
N MET A 51 -6.53 5.21 -0.69
CA MET A 51 -5.73 4.07 -1.16
C MET A 51 -4.37 4.49 -1.73
N ALA A 52 -4.18 5.78 -2.05
CA ALA A 52 -2.96 6.29 -2.68
C ALA A 52 -1.70 6.01 -1.85
N TYR A 53 -1.79 6.01 -0.52
CA TYR A 53 -0.66 5.69 0.35
C TYR A 53 -0.12 4.28 0.12
N ILE A 54 -0.99 3.32 -0.27
CA ILE A 54 -0.61 1.92 -0.53
C ILE A 54 0.40 1.87 -1.68
N ILE A 55 0.29 2.75 -2.68
CA ILE A 55 1.21 2.78 -3.82
C ILE A 55 2.64 3.07 -3.34
N SER A 56 2.81 4.01 -2.42
CA SER A 56 4.11 4.35 -1.82
C SER A 56 4.58 3.28 -0.84
N VAL A 57 3.75 2.92 0.13
CA VAL A 57 4.11 1.96 1.19
C VAL A 57 4.43 0.58 0.62
N ASN A 58 3.65 0.10 -0.35
CA ASN A 58 3.91 -1.18 -1.01
C ASN A 58 5.29 -1.19 -1.67
N SER A 59 5.63 -0.14 -2.41
CA SER A 59 6.94 -0.03 -3.06
C SER A 59 8.09 0.01 -2.05
N ASN A 60 7.91 0.67 -0.90
CA ASN A 60 8.90 0.71 0.16
C ASN A 60 9.14 -0.67 0.77
N ILE A 61 8.08 -1.43 1.03
CA ILE A 61 8.21 -2.79 1.57
C ILE A 61 8.89 -3.70 0.53
N LEU A 62 8.39 -3.74 -0.70
CA LEU A 62 8.91 -4.64 -1.73
C LEU A 62 10.37 -4.34 -2.09
N THR A 63 10.79 -3.07 -2.10
CA THR A 63 12.20 -2.71 -2.36
C THR A 63 13.15 -3.20 -1.26
N GLN A 64 12.67 -3.37 -0.02
CA GLN A 64 13.51 -3.93 1.05
C GLN A 64 13.88 -5.39 0.83
N SER A 65 13.23 -6.11 -0.08
CA SER A 65 13.65 -7.47 -0.47
C SER A 65 14.94 -7.49 -1.31
N GLY A 66 15.42 -6.32 -1.78
CA GLY A 66 16.53 -6.21 -2.73
C GLY A 66 16.12 -6.39 -4.19
N GLY A 67 14.97 -7.02 -4.44
CA GLY A 67 14.39 -7.19 -5.77
C GLY A 67 15.36 -7.82 -6.76
N THR A 68 15.59 -7.13 -7.88
CA THR A 68 16.53 -7.58 -8.92
C THR A 68 17.92 -6.94 -8.82
N CYS A 69 18.15 -6.10 -7.82
CA CYS A 69 19.46 -5.48 -7.59
C CYS A 69 20.37 -6.55 -6.95
N ILE A 70 21.58 -6.71 -7.50
CA ILE A 70 22.53 -7.72 -7.03
C ILE A 70 23.59 -6.99 -6.20
N CYS A 71 23.83 -7.51 -5.00
CA CYS A 71 24.95 -7.15 -4.17
C CYS A 71 26.20 -7.89 -4.63
N SER A 72 27.21 -7.17 -5.11
CA SER A 72 28.50 -7.74 -5.53
C SER A 72 29.51 -7.86 -4.38
N ASP A 73 29.18 -7.35 -3.19
CA ASP A 73 30.11 -7.26 -2.05
C ASP A 73 30.08 -8.54 -1.20
N GLN A 74 31.24 -9.22 -1.07
CA GLN A 74 31.38 -10.48 -0.34
C GLN A 74 31.48 -10.29 1.20
N GLU A 75 31.90 -9.12 1.67
CA GLU A 75 32.04 -8.81 3.10
C GLU A 75 30.74 -8.38 3.77
N ASN A 76 29.81 -7.76 3.02
CA ASN A 76 28.55 -7.26 3.52
C ASN A 76 27.36 -7.84 2.74
N PRO A 77 26.70 -8.91 3.23
CA PRO A 77 25.59 -9.55 2.52
C PRO A 77 24.37 -8.63 2.33
N THR A 78 24.34 -7.47 2.98
CA THR A 78 23.27 -6.48 2.89
C THR A 78 23.66 -5.23 2.08
N CYS A 79 24.89 -5.06 1.58
CA CYS A 79 25.38 -3.82 0.92
C CYS A 79 24.92 -2.51 1.59
N ALA A 80 24.96 -2.44 2.92
CA ALA A 80 24.56 -1.22 3.62
C ALA A 80 25.57 -0.10 3.30
N GLY A 81 25.11 1.01 2.70
CA GLY A 81 25.98 2.15 2.35
C GLY A 81 26.61 2.14 0.96
N ASN A 82 26.34 1.13 0.11
CA ASN A 82 26.79 1.16 -1.28
C ASN A 82 25.86 2.04 -2.14
N THR A 83 26.40 3.15 -2.65
CA THR A 83 25.64 4.15 -3.41
C THR A 83 25.03 3.59 -4.70
N GLU A 84 25.70 2.66 -5.39
CA GLU A 84 25.17 2.08 -6.64
C GLU A 84 23.99 1.16 -6.39
N TYR A 85 24.07 0.33 -5.35
CA TYR A 85 22.99 -0.56 -4.94
C TYR A 85 21.75 0.24 -4.52
N GLU A 86 21.96 1.34 -3.80
CA GLU A 86 20.90 2.22 -3.33
C GLU A 86 20.23 3.02 -4.46
N LEU A 87 20.98 3.46 -5.46
CA LEU A 87 20.41 4.04 -6.68
C LEU A 87 19.59 2.99 -7.47
N CYS A 88 20.05 1.73 -7.52
CA CYS A 88 19.27 0.64 -8.09
C CYS A 88 17.94 0.43 -7.35
N LEU A 89 17.94 0.46 -6.01
CA LEU A 89 16.72 0.35 -5.21
C LEU A 89 15.75 1.51 -5.45
N ASN A 90 16.24 2.74 -5.64
CA ASN A 90 15.39 3.88 -5.98
C ASN A 90 14.73 3.72 -7.35
N ALA A 91 15.45 3.23 -8.36
CA ALA A 91 14.88 2.88 -9.65
C ALA A 91 13.81 1.77 -9.51
N LEU A 92 14.11 0.73 -8.72
CA LEU A 92 13.18 -0.37 -8.45
C LEU A 92 11.89 0.11 -7.74
N ARG A 93 12.01 1.07 -6.82
CA ARG A 93 10.85 1.69 -6.14
C ARG A 93 9.90 2.33 -7.15
N ARG A 94 10.45 3.06 -8.13
CA ARG A 94 9.67 3.71 -9.20
C ARG A 94 8.97 2.67 -10.10
N ASP A 95 9.64 1.57 -10.42
CA ASP A 95 9.04 0.44 -11.14
C ASP A 95 7.86 -0.17 -10.37
N PHE A 96 7.98 -0.36 -9.04
CA PHE A 96 6.87 -0.87 -8.24
C PHE A 96 5.72 0.10 -8.08
N ILE A 97 5.98 1.42 -7.96
CA ILE A 97 4.93 2.45 -7.90
C ILE A 97 4.10 2.42 -9.19
N THR A 98 4.76 2.45 -10.34
CA THR A 98 4.10 2.44 -11.65
C THR A 98 3.35 1.13 -11.90
N GLY A 99 3.97 -0.02 -11.62
CA GLY A 99 3.33 -1.33 -11.75
C GLY A 99 2.13 -1.51 -10.82
N THR A 100 2.26 -1.11 -9.56
CA THR A 100 1.17 -1.19 -8.57
C THR A 100 -0.01 -0.31 -8.98
N ALA A 101 0.26 0.93 -9.40
CA ALA A 101 -0.78 1.86 -9.84
C ALA A 101 -1.51 1.35 -11.09
N ALA A 102 -0.77 0.82 -12.07
CA ALA A 102 -1.35 0.28 -13.31
C ALA A 102 -2.25 -0.94 -13.05
N ILE A 103 -1.80 -1.90 -12.22
CA ILE A 103 -2.58 -3.10 -11.89
C ILE A 103 -3.78 -2.77 -10.99
N ALA A 104 -3.64 -1.85 -10.03
CA ALA A 104 -4.77 -1.39 -9.21
C ALA A 104 -5.84 -0.68 -10.03
N ALA A 105 -5.42 0.16 -11.00
CA ALA A 105 -6.32 0.82 -11.94
C ALA A 105 -7.04 -0.20 -12.84
N LEU A 106 -6.29 -1.14 -13.44
CA LEU A 106 -6.84 -2.18 -14.31
C LEU A 106 -7.83 -3.07 -13.55
N SER A 107 -7.46 -3.57 -12.37
CA SER A 107 -8.31 -4.45 -11.56
C SER A 107 -9.58 -3.74 -11.08
N SER A 108 -9.47 -2.51 -10.58
CA SER A 108 -10.63 -1.70 -10.19
C SER A 108 -11.56 -1.39 -11.37
N PHE A 109 -10.98 -1.13 -12.55
CA PHE A 109 -11.75 -0.94 -13.78
C PHE A 109 -12.48 -2.21 -14.22
N CYS A 110 -11.81 -3.37 -14.23
CA CYS A 110 -12.41 -4.66 -14.54
C CYS A 110 -13.53 -5.01 -13.54
N MET A 111 -13.34 -4.73 -12.25
CA MET A 111 -14.35 -4.94 -11.21
C MET A 111 -15.59 -4.05 -11.44
N GLY A 112 -15.37 -2.79 -11.80
CA GLY A 112 -16.45 -1.87 -12.15
C GLY A 112 -17.23 -2.29 -13.40
N LEU A 113 -16.53 -2.71 -14.47
CA LEU A 113 -17.14 -3.04 -15.76
C LEU A 113 -17.85 -4.40 -15.77
N PHE A 114 -17.22 -5.44 -15.23
CA PHE A 114 -17.72 -6.81 -15.29
C PHE A 114 -18.60 -7.17 -14.09
N ALA A 115 -18.19 -6.79 -12.87
CA ALA A 115 -18.89 -7.17 -11.66
C ALA A 115 -19.96 -6.15 -11.22
N ASN A 116 -19.92 -4.91 -11.75
CA ASN A 116 -20.88 -3.84 -11.45
C ASN A 116 -21.07 -3.60 -9.93
N MET A 117 -19.96 -3.70 -9.20
CA MET A 117 -19.87 -3.48 -7.76
C MET A 117 -18.89 -2.33 -7.47
N PRO A 118 -19.24 -1.38 -6.58
CA PRO A 118 -18.41 -0.22 -6.26
C PRO A 118 -17.31 -0.61 -5.26
N ILE A 119 -16.39 -1.49 -5.68
CA ILE A 119 -15.27 -1.98 -4.87
C ILE A 119 -13.99 -1.64 -5.61
N ALA A 120 -13.09 -0.92 -4.93
CA ALA A 120 -11.75 -0.63 -5.41
C ALA A 120 -10.80 -1.72 -4.93
N LEU A 121 -9.92 -2.15 -5.83
CA LEU A 121 -8.97 -3.22 -5.59
C LEU A 121 -7.58 -2.64 -5.47
N ALA A 122 -6.86 -3.01 -4.40
CA ALA A 122 -5.48 -2.67 -4.13
C ALA A 122 -4.70 -3.93 -3.72
N PRO A 123 -3.36 -3.91 -3.85
CA PRO A 123 -2.54 -5.01 -3.39
C PRO A 123 -2.65 -5.20 -1.87
N GLY A 124 -2.65 -6.47 -1.44
CA GLY A 124 -2.65 -6.83 -0.02
C GLY A 124 -1.29 -6.63 0.62
N MET A 125 -1.14 -5.59 1.44
CA MET A 125 0.16 -5.24 2.05
C MET A 125 0.74 -6.33 2.97
N GLY A 126 -0.10 -7.12 3.65
CA GLY A 126 0.36 -8.19 4.54
C GLY A 126 1.09 -9.32 3.79
N LEU A 127 0.61 -9.68 2.59
CA LEU A 127 1.27 -10.69 1.75
C LEU A 127 2.60 -10.17 1.20
N ASN A 128 2.68 -8.87 0.90
CA ASN A 128 3.91 -8.25 0.39
C ASN A 128 4.97 -8.14 1.49
N ALA A 129 4.57 -7.84 2.73
CA ALA A 129 5.44 -7.93 3.90
C ALA A 129 5.92 -9.36 4.15
N TYR A 130 5.01 -10.34 4.11
CA TYR A 130 5.37 -11.74 4.24
C TYR A 130 6.38 -12.18 3.17
N PHE A 131 6.10 -11.84 1.91
CA PHE A 131 6.99 -12.08 0.77
C PHE A 131 8.39 -11.47 1.01
N THR A 132 8.43 -10.21 1.44
CA THR A 132 9.69 -9.46 1.60
C THR A 132 10.51 -9.96 2.78
N TYR A 133 9.91 -10.10 3.96
CA TYR A 133 10.67 -10.38 5.18
C TYR A 133 10.83 -11.86 5.50
N ASN A 134 9.85 -12.71 5.15
CA ASN A 134 9.91 -14.14 5.50
C ASN A 134 10.40 -15.03 4.34
N VAL A 135 10.05 -14.71 3.08
CA VAL A 135 10.41 -15.56 1.93
C VAL A 135 11.75 -15.13 1.33
N VAL A 136 11.85 -13.87 0.93
CA VAL A 136 13.06 -13.32 0.28
C VAL A 136 14.08 -12.79 1.30
N GLY A 137 13.60 -12.36 2.46
CA GLY A 137 14.44 -11.75 3.50
C GLY A 137 14.86 -10.31 3.16
N PHE A 138 15.32 -9.59 4.19
CA PHE A 138 15.82 -8.23 4.01
C PHE A 138 17.05 -8.23 3.11
N ARG A 139 16.98 -7.50 1.99
CA ARG A 139 17.99 -7.41 0.94
C ARG A 139 18.45 -8.77 0.39
N GLY A 140 17.56 -9.76 0.32
CA GLY A 140 17.85 -11.06 -0.30
C GLY A 140 18.60 -12.05 0.58
N THR A 141 18.65 -11.82 1.89
CA THR A 141 19.28 -12.72 2.89
C THR A 141 18.44 -13.95 3.24
N GLY A 142 17.22 -14.05 2.69
CA GLY A 142 16.30 -15.15 2.96
C GLY A 142 16.65 -16.44 2.22
N PRO A 143 15.89 -17.51 2.50
CA PRO A 143 16.13 -18.82 1.91
C PRO A 143 15.95 -18.83 0.39
N VAL A 144 14.95 -18.09 -0.13
CA VAL A 144 14.53 -18.14 -1.53
C VAL A 144 14.94 -16.87 -2.28
N PRO A 145 15.61 -16.99 -3.46
CA PRO A 145 15.95 -15.81 -4.25
C PRO A 145 14.69 -15.13 -4.79
N TYR A 146 14.72 -13.79 -4.84
CA TYR A 146 13.59 -12.95 -5.26
C TYR A 146 12.92 -13.41 -6.57
N ARG A 147 13.73 -13.76 -7.59
CA ARG A 147 13.25 -14.20 -8.90
C ARG A 147 12.45 -15.51 -8.83
N LEU A 148 12.91 -16.46 -8.02
CA LEU A 148 12.21 -17.72 -7.81
C LEU A 148 10.92 -17.49 -7.02
N ALA A 149 10.95 -16.64 -5.99
CA ALA A 149 9.75 -16.28 -5.24
C ALA A 149 8.68 -15.64 -6.13
N LEU A 150 9.06 -14.79 -7.09
CA LEU A 150 8.12 -14.22 -8.07
C LEU A 150 7.46 -15.28 -8.97
N THR A 151 8.20 -16.31 -9.37
CA THR A 151 7.63 -17.41 -10.17
C THR A 151 6.61 -18.21 -9.38
N ALA A 152 6.87 -18.46 -8.09
CA ALA A 152 5.95 -19.15 -7.21
C ALA A 152 4.63 -18.39 -7.07
N VAL A 153 4.68 -17.06 -6.89
CA VAL A 153 3.49 -16.20 -6.82
C VAL A 153 2.72 -16.17 -8.15
N PHE A 154 3.43 -16.20 -9.28
CA PHE A 154 2.79 -16.24 -10.60
C PHE A 154 2.04 -17.56 -10.84
N ILE A 155 2.66 -18.69 -10.54
CA ILE A 155 2.06 -20.03 -10.66
C ILE A 155 0.88 -20.17 -9.69
N GLU A 156 1.03 -19.70 -8.45
CA GLU A 156 -0.04 -19.69 -7.47
C GLU A 156 -1.24 -18.84 -7.91
N GLY A 157 -1.01 -17.72 -8.61
CA GLY A 157 -2.09 -16.94 -9.24
C GLY A 157 -2.97 -17.76 -10.18
N PHE A 158 -2.37 -18.62 -11.03
CA PHE A 158 -3.13 -19.52 -11.91
C PHE A 158 -3.88 -20.59 -11.13
N VAL A 159 -3.26 -21.15 -10.09
CA VAL A 159 -3.90 -22.14 -9.22
C VAL A 159 -5.11 -21.53 -8.52
N PHE A 160 -4.99 -20.30 -8.00
CA PHE A 160 -6.09 -19.59 -7.37
C PHE A 160 -7.24 -19.29 -8.33
N VAL A 161 -6.94 -18.96 -9.60
CA VAL A 161 -7.97 -18.84 -10.65
C VAL A 161 -8.67 -20.18 -10.87
N GLY A 162 -7.92 -21.29 -10.95
CA GLY A 162 -8.50 -22.63 -11.04
C GLY A 162 -9.43 -22.97 -9.87
N LEU A 163 -8.98 -22.74 -8.64
CA LEU A 163 -9.78 -22.94 -7.43
C LEU A 163 -11.04 -22.06 -7.39
N SER A 164 -10.94 -20.84 -7.92
CA SER A 164 -12.07 -19.90 -8.02
C SER A 164 -13.12 -20.38 -9.00
N VAL A 165 -12.70 -20.96 -10.14
CA VAL A 165 -13.62 -21.56 -11.13
C VAL A 165 -14.30 -22.80 -10.55
N CYS A 166 -13.61 -23.61 -9.76
CA CYS A 166 -14.18 -24.77 -9.07
C CYS A 166 -15.16 -24.42 -7.93
N GLY A 167 -15.40 -23.13 -7.65
CA GLY A 167 -16.38 -22.69 -6.63
C GLY A 167 -15.96 -22.90 -5.17
N MET A 168 -14.76 -23.43 -4.93
CA MET A 168 -14.27 -23.80 -3.60
C MET A 168 -14.00 -22.59 -2.69
N ARG A 169 -13.88 -21.38 -3.28
CA ARG A 169 -13.72 -20.10 -2.57
C ARG A 169 -14.77 -19.86 -1.47
N GLN A 170 -16.02 -20.27 -1.73
CA GLN A 170 -17.12 -20.02 -0.80
C GLN A 170 -17.11 -21.01 0.37
N TRP A 171 -16.56 -22.21 0.15
CA TRP A 171 -16.40 -23.23 1.19
C TRP A 171 -15.30 -22.82 2.16
N LEU A 172 -14.15 -22.42 1.62
CA LEU A 172 -13.01 -21.95 2.41
C LEU A 172 -13.35 -20.72 3.25
N ALA A 173 -14.02 -19.72 2.66
CA ALA A 173 -14.45 -18.53 3.40
C ALA A 173 -15.43 -18.85 4.55
N ARG A 174 -16.16 -19.97 4.48
CA ARG A 174 -17.06 -20.46 5.54
C ARG A 174 -16.33 -21.29 6.60
N ALA A 175 -15.24 -21.95 6.25
CA ALA A 175 -14.43 -22.73 7.19
C ALA A 175 -13.73 -21.86 8.26
N ILE A 176 -13.52 -20.58 7.96
CA ILE A 176 -12.74 -19.68 8.84
C ILE A 176 -13.64 -19.05 9.90
N PRO A 177 -13.36 -19.25 11.20
CA PRO A 177 -14.18 -18.72 12.29
C PRO A 177 -14.11 -17.19 12.35
N ARG A 178 -15.20 -16.56 12.83
CA ARG A 178 -15.30 -15.09 12.91
C ARG A 178 -14.20 -14.45 13.76
N SER A 179 -13.73 -15.15 14.80
CA SER A 179 -12.64 -14.69 15.67
C SER A 179 -11.34 -14.46 14.90
N ILE A 180 -10.95 -15.39 14.03
CA ILE A 180 -9.74 -15.26 13.19
C ILE A 180 -9.90 -14.09 12.21
N LYS A 181 -11.07 -13.92 11.59
CA LYS A 181 -11.31 -12.81 10.66
C LYS A 181 -11.14 -11.43 11.31
N LEU A 182 -11.65 -11.27 12.54
CA LEU A 182 -11.52 -10.02 13.30
C LEU A 182 -10.08 -9.81 13.79
N ALA A 183 -9.44 -10.87 14.30
CA ALA A 183 -8.06 -10.82 14.77
C ALA A 183 -7.08 -10.47 13.63
N SER A 184 -7.25 -11.05 12.44
CA SER A 184 -6.44 -10.73 11.26
C SER A 184 -6.58 -9.26 10.86
N GLY A 185 -7.78 -8.69 10.92
CA GLY A 185 -7.99 -7.26 10.65
C GLY A 185 -7.27 -6.35 11.65
N ALA A 186 -7.39 -6.64 12.94
CA ALA A 186 -6.68 -5.91 13.99
C ALA A 186 -5.15 -6.04 13.87
N GLY A 187 -4.66 -7.25 13.59
CA GLY A 187 -3.24 -7.54 13.41
C GLY A 187 -2.62 -6.81 12.22
N ILE A 188 -3.30 -6.81 11.07
CA ILE A 188 -2.85 -6.04 9.89
C ILE A 188 -2.84 -4.54 10.20
N GLY A 189 -3.86 -4.02 10.90
CA GLY A 189 -3.91 -2.62 11.31
C GLY A 189 -2.76 -2.21 12.24
N LEU A 190 -2.47 -3.02 13.26
CA LEU A 190 -1.37 -2.79 14.19
C LEU A 190 -0.01 -2.91 13.49
N TYR A 191 0.14 -3.87 12.57
CA TYR A 191 1.34 -4.00 11.75
C TYR A 191 1.60 -2.79 10.85
N LEU A 192 0.56 -2.25 10.20
CA LEU A 192 0.68 -1.03 9.41
C LEU A 192 0.96 0.20 10.27
N SER A 193 0.38 0.26 11.47
CA SER A 193 0.70 1.29 12.44
C SER A 193 2.17 1.23 12.85
N LEU A 194 2.72 0.03 13.08
CA LEU A 194 4.14 -0.16 13.37
C LEU A 194 5.02 0.33 12.21
N ILE A 195 4.72 -0.05 10.96
CA ILE A 195 5.47 0.42 9.79
C ILE A 195 5.43 1.96 9.70
N GLY A 196 4.28 2.59 9.94
CA GLY A 196 4.15 4.05 9.96
C GLY A 196 4.91 4.76 11.08
N LEU A 197 5.32 4.04 12.13
CA LEU A 197 6.16 4.56 13.21
C LEU A 197 7.65 4.31 12.98
N THR A 198 8.03 3.42 12.06
CA THR A 198 9.44 3.13 11.74
C THR A 198 10.07 4.20 10.83
N TYR A 199 11.41 4.21 10.75
CA TYR A 199 12.17 5.13 9.90
C TYR A 199 12.01 4.88 8.39
N SER A 200 11.80 3.63 7.96
CA SER A 200 11.83 3.28 6.54
C SER A 200 10.64 3.79 5.72
N ALA A 201 9.51 4.07 6.37
CA ALA A 201 8.28 4.48 5.68
C ALA A 201 7.48 5.55 6.44
N GLY A 202 7.91 5.92 7.65
CA GLY A 202 7.07 6.61 8.62
C GLY A 202 7.77 7.75 9.36
N ILE A 203 7.25 8.10 10.53
CA ILE A 203 7.68 9.27 11.30
C ILE A 203 8.97 9.04 12.12
N GLY A 204 9.57 7.84 12.08
CA GLY A 204 10.82 7.54 12.80
C GLY A 204 10.69 7.55 14.32
N ALA A 205 9.52 7.22 14.86
CA ALA A 205 9.24 7.13 16.29
C ALA A 205 9.82 5.86 16.94
N ILE A 206 10.03 4.80 16.16
CA ILE A 206 10.46 3.48 16.65
C ILE A 206 11.66 2.99 15.83
N THR A 207 12.67 2.45 16.51
CA THR A 207 13.81 1.73 15.92
C THR A 207 14.06 0.42 16.67
N GLY A 208 14.88 -0.47 16.10
CA GLY A 208 15.36 -1.66 16.82
C GLY A 208 16.38 -1.29 17.90
N ASP A 209 16.54 -2.12 18.92
CA ASP A 209 17.60 -2.00 19.92
C ASP A 209 18.28 -3.36 20.13
N GLN A 210 19.48 -3.35 20.72
CA GLN A 210 20.25 -4.56 21.03
C GLN A 210 19.61 -5.37 22.16
N ALA A 211 18.91 -4.70 23.09
CA ALA A 211 18.27 -5.33 24.24
C ALA A 211 16.77 -5.64 24.02
N THR A 212 16.09 -4.89 23.15
CA THR A 212 14.67 -5.09 22.85
C THR A 212 14.40 -4.99 21.35
N PRO A 213 13.47 -5.79 20.81
CA PRO A 213 13.18 -5.77 19.37
C PRO A 213 12.64 -4.42 18.88
N LEU A 214 12.07 -3.61 19.79
CA LEU A 214 11.59 -2.26 19.51
C LEU A 214 12.02 -1.34 20.67
N SER A 215 12.50 -0.15 20.34
CA SER A 215 12.79 0.93 21.27
C SER A 215 12.24 2.26 20.76
N LEU A 216 11.97 3.17 21.70
CA LEU A 216 11.48 4.50 21.39
C LEU A 216 12.63 5.35 20.84
N ALA A 217 12.42 5.90 19.66
CA ALA A 217 13.43 6.56 18.84
C ALA A 217 13.02 8.02 18.53
N GLY A 218 13.43 8.54 17.38
CA GLY A 218 13.26 9.93 17.00
C GLY A 218 14.58 10.71 17.08
N CYS A 219 15.73 10.06 16.93
CA CYS A 219 16.99 10.74 16.65
C CYS A 219 17.16 11.02 15.14
N VAL A 220 18.06 11.94 14.81
CA VAL A 220 18.48 12.18 13.42
C VAL A 220 19.35 11.00 12.96
N GLU A 221 19.24 10.60 11.71
CA GLU A 221 19.97 9.43 11.17
C GLU A 221 21.49 9.56 11.32
N SER A 222 22.03 10.78 11.28
CA SER A 222 23.46 11.07 11.53
C SER A 222 23.92 10.83 12.98
N GLU A 223 22.99 10.75 13.93
CA GLU A 223 23.27 10.52 15.36
C GLU A 223 22.98 9.06 15.77
N MET A 224 22.57 8.20 14.84
CA MET A 224 22.39 6.77 15.10
C MET A 224 23.75 6.08 15.18
N ILE A 225 23.98 5.38 16.28
CA ILE A 225 25.17 4.54 16.48
C ILE A 225 24.66 3.09 16.48
N ASP A 226 25.15 2.28 15.54
CA ASP A 226 24.78 0.86 15.38
C ASP A 226 23.26 0.57 15.32
N GLY A 227 22.50 1.48 14.70
CA GLY A 227 21.05 1.35 14.56
C GLY A 227 20.23 1.74 15.80
N VAL A 228 20.90 2.18 16.87
CA VAL A 228 20.28 2.58 18.14
C VAL A 228 20.35 4.09 18.31
N CYS A 229 19.26 4.69 18.81
CA CYS A 229 19.27 6.10 19.22
C CYS A 229 19.83 6.24 20.64
N PRO A 230 20.95 6.96 20.84
CA PRO A 230 21.49 7.18 22.17
C PRO A 230 20.49 7.97 23.04
N SER A 231 20.49 7.72 24.35
CA SER A 231 19.52 8.28 25.30
C SER A 231 19.42 9.82 25.28
N GLY A 232 20.50 10.51 24.93
CA GLY A 232 20.53 11.98 24.82
C GLY A 232 19.94 12.56 23.53
N ALA A 233 19.71 11.74 22.49
CA ALA A 233 19.23 12.16 21.17
C ALA A 233 17.79 11.71 20.85
N LYS A 234 17.11 11.07 21.80
CA LYS A 234 15.72 10.61 21.62
C LYS A 234 14.78 11.79 21.36
N MET A 235 13.82 11.60 20.44
CA MET A 235 12.79 12.59 20.06
C MET A 235 13.29 13.97 19.55
N ARG A 236 14.54 14.08 19.07
CA ARG A 236 15.08 15.32 18.47
C ARG A 236 14.81 15.48 16.98
N ASN A 237 14.32 14.43 16.31
CA ASN A 237 14.14 14.43 14.87
C ASN A 237 12.97 15.38 14.49
N PRO A 238 13.21 16.38 13.64
CA PRO A 238 12.16 17.31 13.24
C PRO A 238 11.09 16.65 12.36
N THR A 239 11.40 15.58 11.61
CA THR A 239 10.39 14.84 10.81
C THR A 239 9.36 14.15 11.69
N PHE A 240 9.78 13.63 12.86
CA PHE A 240 8.90 13.04 13.85
C PHE A 240 7.87 14.06 14.37
N TRP A 241 8.33 15.25 14.76
CA TRP A 241 7.45 16.29 15.31
C TRP A 241 6.48 16.87 14.28
N VAL A 242 6.92 17.04 13.03
CA VAL A 242 6.03 17.43 11.93
C VAL A 242 4.99 16.32 11.70
N GLY A 243 5.41 15.05 11.64
CA GLY A 243 4.50 13.92 11.51
C GLY A 243 3.46 13.85 12.64
N LEU A 244 3.90 14.05 13.90
CA LEU A 244 3.04 13.98 15.07
C LEU A 244 2.06 15.17 15.15
N PHE A 245 2.53 16.40 15.04
CA PHE A 245 1.68 17.59 15.20
C PHE A 245 0.88 17.92 13.93
N CYS A 246 1.53 17.96 12.77
CA CYS A 246 0.91 18.33 11.51
C CYS A 246 0.16 17.15 10.86
N GLY A 247 0.67 15.93 11.02
CA GLY A 247 0.02 14.72 10.50
C GLY A 247 -1.01 14.11 11.46
N GLY A 248 -0.69 14.02 12.74
CA GLY A 248 -1.56 13.38 13.76
C GLY A 248 -2.52 14.35 14.45
N VAL A 249 -1.99 15.26 15.27
CA VAL A 249 -2.81 16.15 16.11
C VAL A 249 -3.72 17.04 15.26
N PHE A 250 -3.20 17.61 14.18
CA PHE A 250 -3.98 18.45 13.27
C PHE A 250 -5.10 17.68 12.56
N THR A 251 -4.86 16.44 12.11
CA THR A 251 -5.93 15.62 11.50
C THR A 251 -6.97 15.21 12.53
N CYS A 252 -6.56 14.83 13.74
CA CYS A 252 -7.46 14.55 14.87
C CYS A 252 -8.32 15.76 15.22
N LEU A 253 -7.74 16.96 15.25
CA LEU A 253 -8.45 18.21 15.52
C LEU A 253 -9.48 18.50 14.42
N LEU A 254 -9.10 18.38 13.14
CA LEU A 254 -10.03 18.54 12.02
C LEU A 254 -11.15 17.48 12.01
N LEU A 255 -10.85 16.25 12.45
CA LEU A 255 -11.83 15.18 12.66
C LEU A 255 -12.81 15.53 13.78
N MET A 256 -12.32 16.08 14.90
CA MET A 256 -13.17 16.56 16.00
C MET A 256 -14.12 17.66 15.54
N TYR A 257 -13.66 18.60 14.71
CA TYR A 257 -14.49 19.65 14.12
C TYR A 257 -15.38 19.17 12.95
N ARG A 258 -15.40 17.86 12.64
CA ARG A 258 -16.16 17.24 11.54
C ARG A 258 -15.96 17.92 10.19
N VAL A 259 -14.74 18.41 9.92
CA VAL A 259 -14.41 19.03 8.63
C VAL A 259 -14.36 17.95 7.55
N LYS A 260 -15.05 18.19 6.42
CA LYS A 260 -15.04 17.28 5.28
C LYS A 260 -13.63 17.27 4.66
N GLY A 261 -12.99 16.11 4.64
CA GLY A 261 -11.63 15.95 4.10
C GLY A 261 -10.50 16.17 5.11
N ALA A 262 -10.78 16.11 6.42
CA ALA A 262 -9.81 16.28 7.50
C ALA A 262 -8.49 15.50 7.30
N ILE A 263 -8.59 14.24 6.85
CA ILE A 263 -7.43 13.37 6.60
C ILE A 263 -6.58 13.91 5.43
N ILE A 264 -7.21 14.32 4.33
CA ILE A 264 -6.53 14.83 3.15
C ILE A 264 -5.79 16.13 3.47
N ALA A 265 -6.42 17.02 4.26
CA ALA A 265 -5.81 18.29 4.65
C ALA A 265 -4.50 18.10 5.44
N GLY A 266 -4.44 17.14 6.37
CA GLY A 266 -3.20 16.86 7.11
C GLY A 266 -2.11 16.24 6.24
N ILE A 267 -2.46 15.30 5.35
CA ILE A 267 -1.49 14.70 4.42
C ILE A 267 -0.91 15.78 3.48
N LEU A 268 -1.76 16.65 2.93
CA LEU A 268 -1.31 17.75 2.07
C LEU A 268 -0.39 18.71 2.81
N LEU A 269 -0.73 19.08 4.05
CA LEU A 269 0.06 20.00 4.85
C LEU A 269 1.46 19.42 5.14
N VAL A 270 1.55 18.16 5.57
CA VAL A 270 2.85 17.48 5.79
C VAL A 270 3.63 17.38 4.48
N SER A 271 2.97 17.03 3.37
CA SER A 271 3.62 16.91 2.06
C SER A 271 4.23 18.24 1.58
N ILE A 272 3.52 19.36 1.76
CA ILE A 272 4.01 20.69 1.38
C ILE A 272 5.20 21.10 2.23
N ILE A 273 5.18 20.80 3.54
CA ILE A 273 6.30 21.09 4.45
C ILE A 273 7.55 20.28 4.09
N SER A 274 7.40 19.07 3.54
CA SER A 274 8.53 18.20 3.16
C SER A 274 9.18 18.51 1.81
N TRP A 275 8.63 19.43 0.99
CA TRP A 275 9.18 19.80 -0.32
C TRP A 275 10.44 20.69 -0.28
N PRO A 276 10.56 21.72 0.59
CA PRO A 276 11.69 22.63 0.55
C PRO A 276 13.00 21.94 0.98
N ARG A 277 13.95 21.84 0.04
CA ARG A 277 15.29 21.22 0.21
C ARG A 277 16.23 21.78 1.30
N PRO A 278 16.14 23.05 1.74
CA PRO A 278 17.09 23.56 2.76
C PRO A 278 16.65 23.30 4.20
N THR A 279 15.51 22.65 4.45
CA THR A 279 15.02 22.41 5.82
C THR A 279 15.51 21.07 6.37
N ASN A 280 15.49 20.84 7.68
CA ASN A 280 15.89 19.54 8.24
C ASN A 280 14.81 18.46 8.10
N VAL A 281 13.69 18.76 7.42
CA VAL A 281 12.48 17.91 7.32
C VAL A 281 12.26 17.41 5.88
N THR A 282 13.24 17.64 5.00
CA THR A 282 13.04 17.41 3.57
C THR A 282 12.98 15.92 3.27
N PHE A 283 12.16 15.58 2.28
CA PHE A 283 12.25 14.27 1.63
C PHE A 283 13.45 14.17 0.66
N PHE A 284 14.09 15.30 0.32
CA PHE A 284 15.15 15.39 -0.69
C PHE A 284 16.46 15.94 -0.08
N PRO A 285 17.20 15.14 0.72
CA PRO A 285 18.50 15.54 1.23
C PRO A 285 19.51 15.76 0.09
N HIS A 286 20.56 16.54 0.35
CA HIS A 286 21.63 16.84 -0.62
C HIS A 286 22.65 15.69 -0.74
N ASN A 287 22.15 14.48 -0.96
CA ASN A 287 22.93 13.28 -1.24
C ASN A 287 22.57 12.76 -2.65
N PRO A 288 23.40 11.90 -3.26
CA PRO A 288 23.15 11.40 -4.62
C PRO A 288 21.77 10.77 -4.81
N GLN A 289 21.22 10.14 -3.76
CA GLN A 289 19.88 9.56 -3.76
C GLN A 289 18.76 10.60 -3.74
N GLY A 290 18.92 11.64 -2.94
CA GLY A 290 17.96 12.73 -2.77
C GLY A 290 17.94 13.64 -3.98
N ASP A 291 19.10 13.86 -4.63
CA ASP A 291 19.18 14.56 -5.91
C ASP A 291 18.50 13.78 -7.04
N ASP A 292 18.72 12.46 -7.17
CA ASP A 292 17.98 11.64 -8.16
C ASP A 292 16.47 11.66 -7.89
N SER A 293 16.06 11.60 -6.62
CA SER A 293 14.65 11.70 -6.23
C SER A 293 14.05 13.07 -6.54
N PHE A 294 14.80 14.15 -6.35
CA PHE A 294 14.37 15.51 -6.66
C PHE A 294 14.32 15.78 -8.18
N ASP A 295 15.29 15.26 -8.93
CA ASP A 295 15.30 15.32 -10.39
C ASP A 295 14.11 14.56 -10.99
N PHE A 296 13.71 13.46 -10.37
CA PHE A 296 12.46 12.79 -10.70
C PHE A 296 11.23 13.62 -10.30
N PHE A 297 11.21 14.21 -9.09
CA PHE A 297 10.11 15.06 -8.62
C PHE A 297 9.85 16.28 -9.53
N LYS A 298 10.91 16.93 -10.03
CA LYS A 298 10.80 18.03 -11.01
C LYS A 298 10.08 17.61 -12.30
N LYS A 299 10.14 16.32 -12.65
CA LYS A 299 9.45 15.74 -13.80
C LYS A 299 8.00 15.40 -13.42
N VAL A 300 7.21 16.45 -13.14
CA VAL A 300 5.83 16.46 -12.61
C VAL A 300 4.92 15.36 -13.19
N VAL A 301 5.05 15.07 -14.50
CA VAL A 301 4.39 13.93 -15.15
C VAL A 301 5.42 13.20 -16.00
N THR A 302 5.95 12.09 -15.48
CA THR A 302 6.75 11.16 -16.30
C THR A 302 6.36 9.72 -16.05
N PHE A 303 6.14 9.00 -17.14
CA PHE A 303 5.97 7.55 -17.10
C PHE A 303 7.37 6.92 -17.02
N HIS A 304 7.70 6.29 -15.89
CA HIS A 304 8.92 5.50 -15.79
C HIS A 304 8.65 4.13 -16.42
N PRO A 305 9.30 3.78 -17.55
CA PRO A 305 9.12 2.47 -18.15
C PRO A 305 9.70 1.40 -17.24
N ILE A 306 8.90 0.36 -16.95
CA ILE A 306 9.29 -0.76 -16.11
C ILE A 306 10.43 -1.54 -16.78
N ARG A 307 11.66 -1.40 -16.27
CA ARG A 307 12.85 -2.03 -16.89
C ARG A 307 13.46 -3.14 -16.04
N LYS A 308 13.36 -3.06 -14.72
CA LYS A 308 14.05 -3.99 -13.81
C LYS A 308 13.12 -5.07 -13.25
N THR A 309 11.81 -4.84 -13.23
CA THR A 309 10.84 -5.80 -12.65
C THR A 309 10.03 -6.58 -13.70
N LEU A 310 10.09 -6.20 -14.97
CA LEU A 310 9.34 -6.87 -16.03
C LEU A 310 9.96 -8.26 -16.33
N ALA A 311 9.16 -9.31 -16.21
CA ALA A 311 9.53 -10.70 -16.53
C ALA A 311 10.81 -11.21 -15.82
N ALA A 312 11.10 -10.73 -14.61
CA ALA A 312 12.24 -11.20 -13.80
C ALA A 312 12.06 -12.61 -13.20
N GLN A 313 11.24 -13.46 -13.83
CA GLN A 313 10.91 -14.81 -13.40
C GLN A 313 12.04 -15.78 -13.75
N ASP A 314 12.45 -16.60 -12.79
CA ASP A 314 13.39 -17.70 -13.03
C ASP A 314 12.65 -19.05 -13.03
N TRP A 315 12.62 -19.70 -14.19
CA TRP A 315 11.92 -20.98 -14.41
C TRP A 315 12.78 -22.21 -14.08
N ASN A 316 13.97 -22.02 -13.52
CA ASN A 316 14.85 -23.12 -13.14
C ASN A 316 14.41 -23.79 -11.83
N LEU A 317 13.32 -24.56 -11.90
CA LEU A 317 12.71 -25.31 -10.79
C LEU A 317 13.58 -26.49 -10.28
N GLY A 318 14.66 -26.82 -10.98
CA GLY A 318 15.47 -28.01 -10.72
C GLY A 318 16.45 -27.89 -9.54
N SER A 319 16.92 -26.69 -9.21
CA SER A 319 17.94 -26.48 -8.15
C SER A 319 17.35 -26.17 -6.77
N ALA A 320 16.05 -25.83 -6.68
CA ALA A 320 15.42 -25.33 -5.46
C ALA A 320 13.98 -25.86 -5.24
N GLY A 321 13.65 -27.05 -5.75
CA GLY A 321 12.28 -27.60 -5.71
C GLY A 321 11.66 -27.70 -4.31
N GLY A 322 12.46 -28.03 -3.28
CA GLY A 322 11.99 -28.09 -1.89
C GLY A 322 11.61 -26.72 -1.32
N GLN A 323 12.41 -25.69 -1.60
CA GLN A 323 12.10 -24.34 -1.14
C GLN A 323 11.02 -23.65 -1.98
N PHE A 324 10.97 -23.95 -3.28
CA PHE A 324 9.86 -23.56 -4.15
C PHE A 324 8.53 -24.16 -3.65
N GLY A 325 8.52 -25.45 -3.30
CA GLY A 325 7.35 -26.12 -2.74
C GLY A 325 6.90 -25.52 -1.40
N LEU A 326 7.84 -25.22 -0.50
CA LEU A 326 7.55 -24.53 0.75
C LEU A 326 6.98 -23.13 0.52
N ALA A 327 7.61 -22.32 -0.33
CA ALA A 327 7.10 -20.98 -0.67
C ALA A 327 5.70 -21.06 -1.29
N PHE A 328 5.48 -22.00 -2.20
CA PHE A 328 4.20 -22.22 -2.87
C PHE A 328 3.08 -22.61 -1.88
N ILE A 329 3.30 -23.61 -1.03
CA ILE A 329 2.32 -24.05 -0.01
C ILE A 329 2.01 -22.91 0.98
N THR A 330 3.04 -22.14 1.32
CA THR A 330 2.93 -21.02 2.24
C THR A 330 2.10 -19.88 1.65
N PHE A 331 2.27 -19.56 0.36
CA PHE A 331 1.43 -18.53 -0.29
C PHE A 331 -0.03 -18.99 -0.40
N LEU A 332 -0.25 -20.25 -0.74
CA LEU A 332 -1.59 -20.83 -0.85
C LEU A 332 -2.34 -20.75 0.49
N THR A 333 -1.70 -21.16 1.58
CA THR A 333 -2.29 -21.08 2.93
C THR A 333 -2.46 -19.65 3.46
N SER A 334 -1.56 -18.72 3.08
CA SER A 334 -1.63 -17.32 3.53
C SER A 334 -2.73 -16.52 2.82
N LYS A 335 -3.02 -16.82 1.55
CA LYS A 335 -4.08 -16.15 0.76
C LYS A 335 -5.48 -16.69 1.03
N ASP A 336 -5.56 -17.92 1.52
CA ASP A 336 -6.81 -18.55 1.90
C ASP A 336 -7.43 -17.93 3.17
N GLN A 337 -6.65 -17.15 3.93
CA GLN A 337 -7.18 -16.26 4.97
C GLN A 337 -7.98 -15.12 4.32
N PRO A 338 -9.20 -14.81 4.80
CA PRO A 338 -10.01 -13.79 4.19
C PRO A 338 -9.34 -12.46 4.53
N SER A 339 -8.62 -11.89 3.56
CA SER A 339 -8.15 -10.52 3.68
C SER A 339 -9.37 -9.65 3.98
N PRO A 340 -9.41 -8.94 5.11
CA PRO A 340 -10.57 -8.15 5.46
C PRO A 340 -10.71 -7.03 4.44
N ILE A 341 -11.68 -7.16 3.53
CA ILE A 341 -12.16 -6.18 2.53
C ILE A 341 -12.73 -4.90 3.23
N TRP A 342 -12.54 -4.77 4.54
CA TRP A 342 -13.22 -3.82 5.43
C TRP A 342 -12.68 -2.38 5.38
N TRP A 343 -11.53 -2.13 4.74
CA TRP A 343 -10.99 -0.76 4.63
C TRP A 343 -11.91 0.20 3.86
N MET A 344 -12.84 -0.30 3.04
CA MET A 344 -13.77 0.57 2.29
C MET A 344 -14.99 1.03 3.10
N HIS A 345 -15.35 0.36 4.19
CA HIS A 345 -16.51 0.77 4.99
C HIS A 345 -16.21 1.93 5.95
N LEU A 346 -14.95 2.20 6.28
CA LEU A 346 -14.56 3.30 7.17
C LEU A 346 -14.51 4.69 6.49
N ALA A 347 -14.48 4.74 5.16
CA ALA A 347 -14.42 6.01 4.42
C ALA A 347 -15.80 6.61 4.06
N SER A 348 -16.90 5.93 4.42
CA SER A 348 -18.27 6.42 4.20
C SER A 348 -18.92 6.80 5.52
N PRO A 349 -18.80 8.05 6.02
CA PRO A 349 -19.88 8.57 6.84
C PRO A 349 -21.06 8.79 5.88
N LEU A 350 -22.24 8.24 6.22
CA LEU A 350 -23.56 8.45 5.58
C LEU A 350 -24.07 7.35 4.61
N VAL A 351 -24.08 6.09 5.03
CA VAL A 351 -25.18 5.19 4.63
C VAL A 351 -25.77 4.58 5.91
N PRO A 352 -27.01 4.92 6.30
CA PRO A 352 -27.64 4.29 7.44
C PRO A 352 -27.80 2.79 7.15
N SER A 353 -27.34 2.00 8.10
CA SER A 353 -27.58 0.55 8.17
C SER A 353 -29.08 0.29 8.27
N SER A 354 -29.71 -0.07 7.16
CA SER A 354 -31.04 -0.67 7.15
C SER A 354 -31.07 -1.86 6.20
N ALA A 355 -30.73 -3.04 6.73
CA ALA A 355 -31.32 -4.34 6.37
C ALA A 355 -30.50 -5.49 6.98
N CYS A 356 -30.71 -5.77 8.27
CA CYS A 356 -30.68 -7.13 8.77
C CYS A 356 -32.13 -7.49 9.12
N PRO A 357 -32.77 -8.47 8.45
CA PRO A 357 -33.89 -9.19 9.04
C PRO A 357 -33.37 -10.30 9.98
N PRO A 358 -34.22 -10.77 10.91
CA PRO A 358 -33.82 -11.49 12.13
C PRO A 358 -33.17 -12.86 11.90
#